data_AF-A0A938UVW7-F1
#
_entry.id   AF-A0A938UVW7-F1
#
_cell.length_a   1.000
_cell.length_b   1.000
_cell.length_c   1.000
_cell.angle_alpha   90.00
_cell.angle_beta   90.00
_cell.angle_gamma   90.00
#
_symmetry.space_group_name_H-M   'P 1'
#
loop_
_entity.id
_entity.type
_entity.pdbx_description
1 polymer ?
#
loop_
_entity_poly.entity_id
_entity_poly.type
_entity_poly.pdbx_seq_one_letter_code
_entity_poly.pdbx_strand_id
1 'polypeptide(L)'
;PPSKMDRSASYMARHIAKNIVAAGLATKCEVQIAYSIGKAEPVSLMIDTSGTSKIPPDQIAKLIREYFDLKPRAIIDYLDLRKPVYKRTACYGHFGRNEPGFTPEKANMAAELKKAAKL
;
A
#
# COMPACT_ATOMS: atom_id res chain seq x y z
N PRO A 1 15.80 -9.15 -0.09
CA PRO A 1 14.80 -10.15 -0.56
C PRO A 1 13.39 -9.65 -0.18
N PRO A 2 12.31 -10.15 -0.82
CA PRO A 2 10.95 -9.73 -0.51
C PRO A 2 10.51 -10.07 0.93
N SER A 3 11.19 -10.99 1.60
CA SER A 3 10.98 -11.33 3.01
C SER A 3 11.44 -10.25 4.01
N LYS A 4 12.21 -9.25 3.56
CA LYS A 4 12.59 -8.11 4.40
C LYS A 4 11.52 -7.02 4.32
N MET A 5 10.88 -6.76 5.46
CA MET A 5 9.73 -5.85 5.55
C MET A 5 10.06 -4.43 5.13
N ASP A 6 11.31 -4.00 5.27
CA ASP A 6 11.75 -2.67 4.80
C ASP A 6 11.40 -2.42 3.33
N ARG A 7 11.45 -3.46 2.49
CA ARG A 7 11.08 -3.35 1.08
C ARG A 7 9.60 -3.64 0.83
N SER A 8 9.12 -4.79 1.28
CA SER A 8 7.76 -5.26 0.97
C SER A 8 6.69 -4.38 1.60
N ALA A 9 6.85 -3.96 2.86
CA ALA A 9 5.92 -3.04 3.52
C ALA A 9 5.95 -1.66 2.87
N SER A 10 7.12 -1.14 2.48
CA SER A 10 7.23 0.14 1.76
C SER A 10 6.50 0.11 0.42
N TYR A 11 6.61 -0.99 -0.32
CA TYR A 11 5.86 -1.17 -1.58
C TYR A 11 4.36 -1.28 -1.34
N MET A 12 3.95 -1.98 -0.28
CA MET A 12 2.54 -2.09 0.09
C MET A 12 1.96 -0.74 0.53
N ALA A 13 2.69 0.02 1.35
CA ALA A 13 2.32 1.36 1.78
C ALA A 13 2.13 2.30 0.58
N ARG A 14 3.07 2.26 -0.40
CA ARG A 14 2.91 2.99 -1.66
C ARG A 14 1.67 2.56 -2.42
N HIS A 15 1.44 1.26 -2.56
CA HIS A 15 0.29 0.72 -3.27
C HIS A 15 -1.01 1.20 -2.63
N ILE A 16 -1.12 1.11 -1.31
CA ILE A 16 -2.27 1.59 -0.54
C ILE A 16 -2.48 3.10 -0.75
N ALA A 17 -1.45 3.92 -0.54
CA ALA A 17 -1.54 5.37 -0.70
C ALA A 17 -2.00 5.76 -2.11
N LYS A 18 -1.46 5.11 -3.14
CA LYS A 18 -1.83 5.36 -4.53
C LYS A 18 -3.29 4.98 -4.80
N ASN A 19 -3.76 3.87 -4.26
CA ASN A 19 -5.16 3.45 -4.40
C ASN A 19 -6.13 4.38 -3.65
N ILE A 20 -5.77 4.87 -2.45
CA ILE A 20 -6.57 5.86 -1.70
C ILE A 20 -6.74 7.15 -2.50
N VAL A 21 -5.65 7.68 -3.06
CA VAL A 21 -5.69 8.90 -3.87
C VAL A 21 -6.43 8.66 -5.19
N ALA A 22 -6.19 7.55 -5.88
CA ALA A 22 -6.88 7.21 -7.13
C ALA A 22 -8.38 6.95 -6.93
N ALA A 23 -8.80 6.44 -5.75
CA ALA A 23 -10.20 6.29 -5.36
C ALA A 23 -10.88 7.65 -5.09
N GLY A 24 -10.10 8.73 -5.00
CA GLY A 24 -10.59 10.06 -4.66
C GLY A 24 -11.02 10.19 -3.20
N LEU A 25 -10.51 9.32 -2.31
CA LEU A 25 -10.75 9.40 -0.86
C LEU A 25 -9.99 10.56 -0.22
N ALA A 26 -8.83 10.92 -0.78
CA ALA A 26 -8.00 12.05 -0.38
C ALA A 26 -7.17 12.56 -1.57
N THR A 27 -6.68 13.80 -1.53
CA THR A 27 -5.74 14.31 -2.56
C THR A 27 -4.28 14.05 -2.18
N LYS A 28 -3.99 13.90 -0.89
CA LYS A 28 -2.68 13.48 -0.35
C LYS A 28 -2.89 12.38 0.68
N CYS A 29 -2.00 11.39 0.69
CA CYS A 29 -2.04 10.29 1.66
C CYS A 29 -0.63 9.81 1.99
N GLU A 30 -0.37 9.67 3.29
CA GLU A 30 0.78 9.00 3.88
C GLU A 30 0.30 7.76 4.63
N VAL A 31 1.04 6.66 4.48
CA VAL A 31 0.73 5.36 5.08
C VAL A 31 1.94 4.91 5.88
N GLN A 32 1.74 4.68 7.17
CA GLN A 32 2.76 4.15 8.05
C GLN A 32 2.36 2.74 8.52
N ILE A 33 3.29 1.80 8.43
CA ILE A 33 3.09 0.42 8.89
C ILE A 33 4.27 0.02 9.78
N ALA A 34 3.98 -0.41 11.01
CA ALA A 34 5.01 -0.88 11.95
C ALA A 34 4.91 -2.38 12.17
N TYR A 35 6.06 -3.05 12.25
CA TYR A 35 6.15 -4.49 12.55
C TYR A 35 7.07 -4.72 13.74
N SER A 36 6.86 -5.84 14.44
CA SER A 36 7.80 -6.35 15.43
C SER A 36 8.32 -7.71 14.97
N ILE A 37 9.59 -8.00 15.27
CA ILE A 37 10.21 -9.25 14.85
C ILE A 37 9.44 -10.46 15.42
N GLY A 38 9.15 -11.45 14.58
CA GLY A 38 8.42 -12.66 14.97
C GLY A 38 6.89 -12.53 14.98
N LYS A 39 6.31 -11.36 14.74
CA LYS A 39 4.86 -11.19 14.58
C LYS A 39 4.48 -10.99 13.12
N ALA A 40 3.51 -11.77 12.64
CA ALA A 40 3.01 -11.65 11.28
C ALA A 40 2.09 -10.44 11.10
N GLU A 41 1.28 -10.13 12.10
CA GLU A 41 0.40 -8.95 12.07
C GLU A 41 1.21 -7.66 12.30
N PRO A 42 0.89 -6.56 11.59
CA PRO A 42 1.48 -5.27 11.88
C PRO A 42 1.09 -4.80 13.28
N VAL A 43 2.03 -4.19 13.99
CA VAL A 43 1.80 -3.54 15.29
C VAL A 43 0.90 -2.33 15.12
N SER A 44 1.08 -1.58 14.03
CA SER A 44 0.23 -0.44 13.70
C SER A 44 0.10 -0.22 12.19
N LEU A 45 -1.04 0.35 11.81
CA LEU A 45 -1.30 0.95 10.51
C LEU A 45 -1.89 2.33 10.79
N MET A 46 -1.22 3.37 10.31
CA MET A 46 -1.67 4.77 10.41
C MET A 46 -1.84 5.35 9.01
N ILE A 47 -2.90 6.13 8.83
CA ILE A 47 -3.20 6.86 7.61
C ILE A 47 -3.24 8.34 7.97
N ASP A 48 -2.35 9.14 7.38
CA ASP A 48 -2.44 10.59 7.42
C ASP A 48 -2.82 11.09 6.02
N THR A 49 -3.79 12.01 5.95
CA THR A 49 -4.25 12.60 4.69
C THR A 49 -3.99 14.10 4.62
N SER A 50 -3.27 14.65 5.60
CA SER A 50 -2.98 16.08 5.74
C SER A 50 -4.23 16.96 5.60
N GLY A 51 -5.37 16.49 6.13
CA GLY A 51 -6.66 17.21 6.07
C GLY A 51 -7.37 17.18 4.72
N THR A 52 -6.93 16.37 3.76
CA THR A 52 -7.50 16.33 2.39
C THR A 52 -8.53 15.22 2.15
N SER A 53 -8.83 14.44 3.18
CA SER A 53 -9.75 13.29 3.07
C SER A 53 -11.21 13.69 3.06
N LYS A 54 -12.02 12.92 2.32
CA LYS A 54 -13.48 13.05 2.26
C LYS A 54 -14.20 12.32 3.40
N ILE A 55 -13.52 11.35 4.01
CA ILE A 55 -14.00 10.58 5.16
C ILE A 55 -12.92 10.53 6.24
N PRO A 56 -13.27 10.31 7.52
CA PRO A 56 -12.28 10.29 8.60
C PRO A 56 -11.13 9.31 8.34
N PRO A 57 -9.86 9.69 8.59
CA PRO A 57 -8.69 8.84 8.36
C PRO A 57 -8.77 7.47 9.06
N ASP A 58 -9.37 7.41 10.25
CA ASP A 58 -9.58 6.14 10.96
C ASP A 58 -10.54 5.19 10.22
N GLN A 59 -11.52 5.72 9.50
CA GLN A 59 -12.39 4.90 8.64
C GLN A 59 -11.63 4.39 7.42
N ILE A 60 -10.77 5.23 6.82
CA ILE A 60 -9.86 4.79 5.75
C ILE A 60 -8.95 3.66 6.27
N ALA A 61 -8.34 3.82 7.44
CA ALA A 61 -7.48 2.82 8.03
C ALA A 61 -8.20 1.49 8.31
N LYS A 62 -9.49 1.52 8.68
CA LYS A 62 -10.33 0.31 8.81
C LYS A 62 -10.57 -0.36 7.46
N LEU A 63 -10.98 0.41 6.44
CA LEU A 63 -11.16 -0.11 5.08
C LEU A 63 -9.87 -0.75 4.55
N ILE A 64 -8.71 -0.13 4.78
CA ILE A 64 -7.44 -0.72 4.35
C ILE A 64 -7.18 -2.07 5.04
N ARG A 65 -7.47 -2.22 6.34
CA ARG A 65 -7.32 -3.51 7.04
C ARG A 65 -8.30 -4.58 6.55
N GLU A 66 -9.47 -4.18 6.06
CA GLU A 66 -10.47 -5.12 5.52
C GLU A 66 -10.10 -5.62 4.12
N TYR A 67 -9.54 -4.76 3.27
CA TYR A 67 -9.26 -5.07 1.87
C TYR A 67 -7.83 -5.56 1.61
N PHE A 68 -6.90 -5.31 2.53
CA PHE A 68 -5.50 -5.68 2.37
C PHE A 68 -5.01 -6.49 3.55
N ASP A 69 -4.60 -7.74 3.29
CA ASP A 69 -3.85 -8.54 4.26
C ASP A 69 -2.39 -8.04 4.30
N LEU A 70 -2.04 -7.41 5.43
CA LEU A 70 -0.72 -6.81 5.66
C LEU A 70 0.30 -7.78 6.25
N LYS A 71 0.01 -9.08 6.33
CA LYS A 71 1.02 -10.07 6.74
C LYS A 71 2.16 -10.11 5.72
N PRO A 72 3.42 -10.30 6.17
CA PRO A 72 4.58 -10.39 5.28
C PRO A 72 4.37 -11.32 4.08
N ARG A 73 3.80 -12.51 4.30
CA ARG A 73 3.54 -13.48 3.25
C ARG A 73 2.47 -13.00 2.27
N ALA A 74 1.37 -12.46 2.78
CA ALA A 74 0.27 -11.97 1.98
C ALA A 74 0.69 -10.78 1.10
N ILE A 75 1.49 -9.85 1.62
CA ILE A 75 2.04 -8.73 0.83
C ILE A 75 2.90 -9.25 -0.33
N ILE A 76 3.79 -10.21 -0.07
CA ILE A 76 4.67 -10.77 -1.08
C ILE A 76 3.88 -11.46 -2.19
N ASP A 77 2.81 -12.17 -1.82
CA ASP A 77 1.97 -12.91 -2.75
C ASP A 77 1.05 -11.95 -3.54
N TYR A 78 0.40 -10.99 -2.86
CA TYR A 78 -0.47 -9.98 -3.47
C TYR A 78 0.26 -9.08 -4.48
N LEU A 79 1.48 -8.63 -4.13
CA LEU A 79 2.31 -7.83 -5.02
C LEU A 79 3.21 -8.68 -5.92
N ASP A 80 3.15 -10.01 -5.86
CA ASP A 80 3.94 -10.91 -6.72
C ASP A 80 5.45 -10.59 -6.71
N LEU A 81 6.00 -10.42 -5.50
CA LEU A 81 7.35 -9.91 -5.28
C LEU A 81 8.45 -10.97 -5.45
N ARG A 82 8.12 -12.23 -5.78
CA ARG A 82 9.13 -13.28 -6.00
C ARG A 82 9.77 -13.25 -7.39
N LYS A 83 9.51 -12.20 -8.17
CA LYS A 83 10.06 -12.00 -9.52
C LYS A 83 11.40 -11.26 -9.52
N PRO A 84 12.29 -11.51 -10.49
CA PRO A 84 13.57 -10.82 -10.63
C PRO A 84 13.44 -9.41 -11.23
N VAL A 85 12.57 -8.56 -10.66
CA VAL A 85 12.22 -7.23 -11.22
C VAL A 85 13.00 -6.05 -10.60
N TYR A 86 13.77 -6.29 -9.54
CA TYR A 86 14.32 -5.23 -8.69
C TYR A 86 15.44 -4.39 -9.31
N LYS A 87 16.24 -4.96 -10.24
CA LYS A 87 17.40 -4.27 -10.84
C LYS A 87 16.98 -2.96 -11.54
N ARG A 88 15.81 -2.95 -12.18
CA ARG A 88 15.25 -1.76 -12.87
C ARG A 88 14.91 -0.61 -11.94
N THR A 89 14.61 -0.93 -10.67
CA THR A 89 14.22 0.07 -9.66
C THR A 89 15.42 0.63 -8.87
N ALA A 90 16.63 0.11 -9.09
CA ALA A 90 17.84 0.54 -8.38
C ALA A 90 18.35 1.93 -8.78
N CYS A 91 17.93 2.42 -9.95
CA CYS A 91 18.22 3.77 -10.43
C CYS A 91 16.90 4.46 -10.79
N TYR A 92 16.87 5.79 -10.64
CA TYR A 92 15.70 6.63 -10.95
C TYR A 92 14.46 6.35 -10.07
N GLY A 93 14.68 5.79 -8.87
CA GLY A 93 13.67 5.61 -7.85
C GLY A 93 12.79 4.37 -8.00
N HIS A 94 12.23 3.95 -6.87
CA HIS A 94 11.33 2.79 -6.76
C HIS A 94 9.86 3.13 -7.03
N PHE A 95 9.45 4.41 -6.97
CA PHE A 95 8.05 4.82 -7.03
C PHE A 95 7.80 5.83 -8.15
N GLY A 96 6.54 5.96 -8.56
CA GLY A 96 6.11 6.91 -9.59
C GLY A 96 6.38 6.45 -11.03
N ARG A 97 6.71 5.16 -11.24
CA ARG A 97 7.03 4.59 -12.55
C ARG A 97 6.01 3.53 -12.95
N ASN A 98 5.40 3.69 -14.11
CA ASN A 98 4.43 2.72 -14.64
C ASN A 98 5.12 1.76 -15.62
N GLU A 99 5.92 0.84 -15.08
CA GLU A 99 6.61 -0.17 -15.88
C GLU A 99 5.85 -1.51 -15.91
N PRO A 100 5.87 -2.24 -17.03
CA PRO A 100 5.34 -3.60 -17.09
C PRO A 100 6.01 -4.50 -16.04
N GLY A 101 5.18 -5.18 -15.24
CA GLY A 101 5.64 -6.07 -14.18
C GLY A 101 5.91 -5.39 -12.83
N PHE A 102 5.76 -4.06 -12.70
CA PHE A 102 5.86 -3.36 -11.43
C PHE A 102 4.47 -3.19 -10.79
N THR A 103 4.11 -4.15 -9.93
CA THR A 103 2.82 -4.25 -9.24
C THR A 103 2.54 -3.17 -8.19
N PRO A 104 3.52 -2.60 -7.44
CA PRO A 104 3.21 -1.62 -6.38
C PRO A 104 2.56 -0.33 -6.90
N GLU A 105 2.79 0.02 -8.17
CA GLU A 105 2.24 1.22 -8.79
C GLU A 105 0.86 1.01 -9.44
N LYS A 106 0.27 -0.20 -9.36
CA LYS A 106 -1.10 -0.41 -9.85
C LYS A 106 -2.12 0.25 -8.90
N ALA A 107 -3.17 0.83 -9.47
CA ALA A 107 -4.29 1.42 -8.73
C ALA A 107 -5.58 0.59 -8.91
N ASN A 108 -5.45 -0.74 -8.89
CA ASN A 108 -6.53 -1.67 -9.21
C ASN A 108 -7.61 -1.81 -8.12
N MET A 109 -7.34 -1.36 -6.89
CA MET A 109 -8.29 -1.39 -5.78
C MET A 109 -9.06 -0.08 -5.62
N ALA A 110 -8.75 0.95 -6.41
CA ALA A 110 -9.34 2.28 -6.27
C ALA A 110 -10.88 2.26 -6.38
N ALA A 111 -11.43 1.51 -7.34
CA ALA A 111 -12.88 1.41 -7.53
C ALA A 111 -13.57 0.74 -6.33
N GLU A 112 -13.01 -0.36 -5.84
CA GLU A 112 -13.54 -1.08 -4.67
C GLU A 112 -13.48 -0.23 -3.40
N LEU A 113 -12.36 0.45 -3.16
CA LEU A 113 -12.22 1.34 -2.01
C LEU A 113 -13.21 2.51 -2.06
N LYS A 114 -13.42 3.10 -3.25
CA LYS A 114 -14.40 4.19 -3.43
C LYS A 114 -15.82 3.70 -3.11
N LYS A 115 -16.19 2.52 -3.63
CA LYS A 115 -17.49 1.90 -3.36
C LYS A 115 -17.68 1.57 -1.88
N ALA A 116 -16.66 1.02 -1.23
CA ALA A 116 -16.68 0.69 0.20
C ALA A 116 -16.83 1.94 1.08
N ALA A 117 -16.21 3.06 0.66
CA ALA A 117 -16.37 4.37 1.30
C ALA A 117 -17.72 5.05 1.00
N LYS A 118 -18.58 4.46 0.16
CA LYS A 118 -19.88 4.99 -0.28
C LYS A 118 -19.76 6.37 -0.97
N LEU A 119 -18.74 6.52 -1.82
CA LEU A 119 -18.44 7.73 -2.61
C LEU A 119 -18.55 7.51 -4.13
#